data_AF-A0A0R1PLX0-F1
#
_entry.id   AF-A0A0R1PLX0-F1
#
_cell.length_a   1.000
_cell.length_b   1.000
_cell.length_c   1.000
_cell.angle_alpha   90.00
_cell.angle_beta   90.00
_cell.angle_gamma   90.00
#
_symmetry.space_group_name_H-M   'P 1'
#
loop_
_entity.id
_entity.type
_entity.pdbx_description
1 polymer ?
#
loop_
_entity_poly.entity_id
_entity_poly.type
_entity_poly.pdbx_seq_one_letter_code
_entity_poly.pdbx_strand_id
1 'polypeptide(L)'
;MHSKSYTKTADLTVIKGLLTSNGNTDRDSTGFDTATQLTSAAIAKFKNAGFEIVGRYLTGTVGTGSNECPKNLTADEITAITSAGLSIFPIYEDGGYEEKYFTNSQETMDSGVSTAEAYRKLLEANV
;
A
#
# COMPACT_ATOMS: atom_id res chain seq x y z
N MET A 1 10.13 10.81 4.82
CA MET A 1 10.32 11.23 3.42
C MET A 1 11.33 12.36 3.34
N HIS A 2 12.57 12.06 2.96
CA HIS A 2 13.57 13.08 2.63
C HIS A 2 13.40 13.44 1.14
N SER A 3 12.51 14.37 0.80
CA SER A 3 12.40 14.83 -0.59
C SER A 3 13.44 15.92 -0.86
N LYS A 4 14.36 15.65 -1.80
CA LYS A 4 15.12 16.72 -2.46
C LYS A 4 14.13 17.69 -3.12
N SER A 5 14.47 18.98 -3.16
CA SER A 5 13.66 19.99 -3.83
C SER A 5 13.39 19.60 -5.29
N TYR A 6 12.12 19.64 -5.71
CA TYR A 6 11.75 19.39 -7.09
C TYR A 6 12.29 20.50 -8.00
N THR A 7 12.79 20.12 -9.18
CA THR A 7 13.24 21.06 -10.21
C THR A 7 12.12 21.29 -11.22
N LYS A 8 12.24 22.33 -12.06
CA LYS A 8 11.34 22.56 -13.21
C LYS A 8 11.72 21.72 -14.44
N THR A 9 12.69 20.83 -14.31
CA THR A 9 13.22 20.04 -15.40
C THR A 9 12.62 18.64 -15.36
N ALA A 10 12.08 18.18 -16.49
CA ALA A 10 11.65 16.80 -16.67
C ALA A 10 12.88 15.88 -16.82
N ASP A 11 13.61 15.66 -15.73
CA ASP A 11 14.78 14.79 -15.69
C ASP A 11 14.40 13.31 -15.59
N LEU A 12 15.41 12.42 -15.55
CA LEU A 12 15.19 10.97 -15.46
C LEU A 12 14.34 10.57 -14.25
N THR A 13 14.46 11.27 -13.12
CA THR A 13 13.68 10.97 -11.92
C THR A 13 12.22 11.32 -12.13
N VAL A 14 11.95 12.49 -12.70
CA VAL A 14 10.58 12.92 -13.04
C VAL A 14 9.96 11.97 -14.06
N ILE A 15 10.67 11.68 -15.16
CA ILE A 15 10.16 10.84 -16.24
C ILE A 15 9.91 9.41 -15.74
N LYS A 16 10.85 8.78 -15.03
CA LYS A 16 10.64 7.44 -14.47
C LYS A 16 9.50 7.43 -13.43
N GLY A 17 9.42 8.46 -12.58
CA GLY A 17 8.33 8.59 -11.61
C GLY A 17 6.93 8.65 -12.23
N LEU A 18 6.82 9.09 -13.48
CA LEU A 18 5.55 9.16 -14.23
C LEU A 18 5.30 7.93 -15.10
N LEU A 19 6.34 7.36 -15.69
CA LEU A 19 6.21 6.38 -16.78
C LEU A 19 6.53 4.94 -16.38
N THR A 20 7.11 4.70 -15.20
CA THR A 20 7.38 3.35 -14.70
C THR A 20 6.73 3.16 -13.33
N SER A 21 6.08 2.01 -13.14
CA SER A 21 5.39 1.69 -11.89
C SER A 21 6.32 1.63 -10.68
N ASN A 22 7.61 1.38 -10.89
CA ASN A 22 8.64 1.35 -9.85
C ASN A 22 9.40 2.69 -9.70
N GLY A 23 9.08 3.70 -10.50
CA GLY A 23 9.75 4.99 -10.50
C GLY A 23 11.27 4.91 -10.77
N ASN A 24 12.01 5.90 -10.27
CA ASN A 24 13.46 5.87 -10.32
C ASN A 24 14.04 5.04 -9.16
N THR A 25 14.59 3.87 -9.46
CA THR A 25 15.18 2.94 -8.49
C THR A 25 16.45 3.45 -7.80
N ASP A 26 17.07 4.50 -8.34
CA ASP A 26 18.22 5.17 -7.68
C ASP A 26 17.74 6.17 -6.60
N ARG A 27 16.43 6.40 -6.48
CA ARG A 27 15.83 7.23 -5.43
C ARG A 27 15.54 6.38 -4.21
N ASP A 28 16.22 6.70 -3.11
CA ASP A 28 16.05 6.03 -1.83
C ASP A 28 14.64 6.27 -1.24
N SER A 29 14.17 5.30 -0.45
CA SER A 29 12.89 5.34 0.24
C SER A 29 12.92 4.50 1.52
N THR A 30 12.29 5.01 2.57
CA THR A 30 12.04 4.25 3.81
C THR A 30 10.65 3.63 3.84
N GLY A 31 9.85 3.81 2.79
CA GLY A 31 8.53 3.22 2.64
C GLY A 31 8.32 2.49 1.31
N PHE A 32 7.43 1.51 1.31
CA PHE A 32 6.97 0.78 0.12
C PHE A 32 5.52 0.34 0.32
N ASP A 33 4.82 0.03 -0.76
CA ASP A 33 3.53 -0.68 -0.71
C ASP A 33 3.61 -2.00 -1.50
N THR A 34 2.68 -2.90 -1.23
CA THR A 34 2.55 -4.15 -1.99
C THR A 34 1.11 -4.62 -1.98
N ALA A 35 0.64 -5.14 -3.10
CA ALA A 35 -0.63 -5.87 -3.14
C ALA A 35 -0.50 -7.25 -2.48
N THR A 36 0.61 -7.95 -2.72
CA THR A 36 0.85 -9.28 -2.16
C THR A 36 0.98 -9.23 -0.64
N GLN A 37 0.23 -10.09 0.05
CA GLN A 37 0.36 -10.30 1.49
C GLN A 37 1.77 -10.77 1.86
N LEU A 38 2.33 -10.19 2.91
CA LEU A 38 3.70 -10.40 3.33
C LEU A 38 3.83 -11.62 4.25
N THR A 39 4.88 -12.41 4.00
CA THR A 39 5.35 -13.43 4.94
C THR A 39 6.32 -12.82 5.94
N SER A 40 6.51 -13.45 7.11
CA SER A 40 7.50 -13.01 8.10
C SER A 40 8.92 -12.92 7.54
N ALA A 41 9.27 -13.81 6.59
CA ALA A 41 10.57 -13.76 5.90
C ALA A 41 10.70 -12.51 5.02
N ALA A 42 9.64 -12.12 4.31
CA ALA A 42 9.63 -10.90 3.52
C ALA A 42 9.71 -9.66 4.42
N ILE A 43 8.95 -9.63 5.52
CA ILE A 43 8.97 -8.54 6.52
C ILE A 43 10.39 -8.34 7.06
N ALA A 44 11.05 -9.42 7.50
CA ALA A 44 12.42 -9.35 8.01
C ALA A 44 13.40 -8.84 6.94
N LYS A 45 13.24 -9.29 5.68
CA LYS A 45 14.07 -8.82 4.57
C LYS A 45 13.91 -7.32 4.35
N PHE A 46 12.69 -6.79 4.32
CA PHE A 46 12.45 -5.36 4.13
C PHE A 46 12.94 -4.53 5.33
N LYS A 47 12.73 -4.99 6.56
CA LYS A 47 13.26 -4.31 7.74
C LYS A 47 14.80 -4.22 7.71
N ASN A 48 15.47 -5.31 7.36
CA ASN A 48 16.93 -5.35 7.23
C ASN A 48 17.46 -4.49 6.08
N ALA A 49 16.63 -4.25 5.05
CA ALA A 49 16.95 -3.34 3.96
C ALA A 49 16.74 -1.86 4.32
N GLY A 50 16.31 -1.53 5.54
CA GLY A 50 16.15 -0.15 6.02
C GLY A 50 14.76 0.45 5.83
N PHE A 51 13.77 -0.35 5.41
CA PHE A 51 12.38 0.12 5.36
C PHE A 51 11.78 0.26 6.78
N GLU A 52 10.89 1.23 6.93
CA GLU A 52 10.24 1.59 8.19
C GLU A 52 8.71 1.56 8.08
N ILE A 53 8.17 1.83 6.89
CA ILE A 53 6.72 1.94 6.65
C ILE A 53 6.32 1.02 5.51
N VAL A 54 5.22 0.29 5.69
CA VAL A 54 4.61 -0.54 4.65
C VAL A 54 3.17 -0.12 4.37
N GLY A 55 2.90 0.19 3.10
CA GLY A 55 1.57 0.38 2.55
C GLY A 55 0.88 -0.96 2.34
N ARG A 56 -0.26 -1.19 2.98
CA ARG A 56 -1.06 -2.41 2.82
C ARG A 56 -2.53 -2.09 2.63
N TYR A 57 -3.16 -2.87 1.76
CA TYR A 57 -4.54 -2.62 1.35
C TYR A 57 -5.54 -3.19 2.35
N LEU A 58 -6.58 -2.44 2.70
CA LEU A 58 -7.60 -2.90 3.64
C LEU A 58 -8.46 -4.03 3.07
N THR A 59 -8.68 -4.01 1.76
CA THR A 59 -9.64 -4.84 1.03
C THR A 59 -9.06 -5.42 -0.26
N GLY A 60 -9.87 -6.24 -0.93
CA GLY A 60 -9.68 -6.65 -2.32
C GLY A 60 -8.78 -7.86 -2.58
N THR A 61 -8.76 -8.22 -3.86
CA THR A 61 -7.89 -9.22 -4.51
C THR A 61 -7.07 -8.56 -5.62
N VAL A 62 -6.02 -9.23 -6.09
CA VAL A 62 -5.30 -8.88 -7.33
C VAL A 62 -5.17 -10.09 -8.24
N GLY A 63 -4.91 -9.83 -9.52
CA GLY A 63 -4.87 -10.87 -10.53
C GLY A 63 -6.26 -11.17 -11.07
N THR A 64 -6.34 -12.10 -12.03
CA THR A 64 -7.59 -12.50 -12.67
C THR A 64 -7.57 -14.01 -12.92
N GLY A 65 -8.76 -14.63 -12.97
CA GLY A 65 -8.91 -16.06 -13.21
C GLY A 65 -8.18 -16.90 -12.15
N SER A 66 -7.40 -17.89 -12.59
CA SER A 66 -6.65 -18.77 -11.67
C SER A 66 -5.54 -18.08 -10.89
N ASN A 67 -5.16 -16.86 -11.27
CA ASN A 67 -4.11 -16.07 -10.62
C ASN A 67 -4.67 -15.04 -9.63
N GLU A 68 -6.00 -15.00 -9.44
CA GLU A 68 -6.60 -14.13 -8.45
C GLU A 68 -6.15 -14.54 -7.04
N CYS A 69 -5.62 -13.59 -6.27
CA CYS A 69 -5.14 -13.82 -4.93
C CYS A 69 -5.47 -12.65 -3.99
N PRO A 70 -5.53 -12.89 -2.66
CA PRO A 70 -5.84 -11.86 -1.68
C PRO A 70 -4.83 -10.70 -1.69
N LYS A 71 -5.35 -9.48 -1.76
CA LYS A 71 -4.58 -8.22 -1.65
C LYS A 71 -4.70 -7.62 -0.25
N ASN A 72 -5.83 -7.87 0.41
CA ASN A 72 -6.19 -7.30 1.68
C ASN A 72 -5.22 -7.66 2.82
N LEU A 73 -5.09 -6.77 3.78
CA LEU A 73 -4.33 -6.92 5.01
C LEU A 73 -5.04 -7.91 5.94
N THR A 74 -4.29 -8.70 6.70
CA THR A 74 -4.83 -9.65 7.68
C THR A 74 -4.35 -9.31 9.10
N ALA A 75 -5.04 -9.83 10.12
CA ALA A 75 -4.66 -9.63 11.52
C ALA A 75 -3.28 -10.23 11.83
N ASP A 76 -2.99 -11.42 11.29
CA ASP A 76 -1.68 -12.07 11.42
C ASP A 76 -0.58 -11.22 10.76
N GLU A 77 -0.86 -10.65 9.59
CA GLU A 77 0.07 -9.78 8.89
C GLU A 77 0.31 -8.48 9.67
N ILE A 78 -0.73 -7.86 10.26
CA ILE A 78 -0.59 -6.68 11.13
C ILE A 78 0.31 -6.99 12.32
N THR A 79 0.06 -8.11 13.00
CA THR A 79 0.85 -8.54 14.15
C THR A 79 2.30 -8.76 13.76
N ALA A 80 2.56 -9.43 12.64
CA ALA A 80 3.92 -9.71 12.16
C ALA A 80 4.68 -8.43 11.76
N ILE A 81 4.03 -7.51 11.06
CA ILE A 81 4.63 -6.23 10.62
C ILE A 81 4.98 -5.36 11.83
N THR A 82 4.02 -5.17 12.74
CA THR A 82 4.21 -4.29 13.91
C THR A 82 5.21 -4.89 14.91
N SER A 83 5.20 -6.21 15.11
CA SER A 83 6.20 -6.91 15.95
C SER A 83 7.63 -6.79 15.39
N ALA A 84 7.78 -6.66 14.07
CA ALA A 84 9.07 -6.41 13.43
C ALA A 84 9.52 -4.93 13.52
N GLY A 85 8.72 -4.07 14.14
CA GLY A 85 9.01 -2.64 14.30
C GLY A 85 8.85 -1.83 13.01
N LEU A 86 7.94 -2.25 12.12
CA LEU A 86 7.49 -1.48 10.97
C LEU A 86 6.14 -0.82 11.28
N SER A 87 5.89 0.35 10.70
CA SER A 87 4.58 1.00 10.72
C SER A 87 3.76 0.62 9.49
N ILE A 88 2.44 0.56 9.64
CA ILE A 88 1.51 0.27 8.55
C ILE A 88 0.87 1.58 8.09
N PHE A 89 0.84 1.79 6.77
CA PHE A 89 0.03 2.81 6.11
C PHE A 89 -1.14 2.11 5.40
N PRO A 90 -2.38 2.16 5.94
CA PRO A 90 -3.51 1.47 5.33
C PRO A 90 -3.96 2.16 4.04
N ILE A 91 -4.27 1.37 3.01
CA ILE A 91 -4.71 1.83 1.69
C ILE A 91 -6.09 1.27 1.38
N TYR A 92 -7.02 2.13 0.95
CA TYR A 92 -8.28 1.70 0.37
C TYR A 92 -8.27 1.93 -1.14
N GLU A 93 -8.54 0.88 -1.93
CA GLU A 93 -8.51 0.95 -3.39
C GLU A 93 -9.34 -0.20 -3.99
N ASP A 94 -10.64 0.03 -4.17
CA ASP A 94 -11.60 -0.92 -4.74
C ASP A 94 -12.35 -0.32 -5.95
N GLY A 95 -11.64 -0.07 -7.05
CA GLY A 95 -12.24 0.48 -8.27
C GLY A 95 -11.42 1.60 -8.89
N GLY A 96 -12.09 2.66 -9.36
CA GLY A 96 -11.42 3.86 -9.88
C GLY A 96 -10.83 3.73 -11.30
N TYR A 97 -11.24 2.72 -12.07
CA TYR A 97 -10.77 2.50 -13.45
C TYR A 97 -11.77 2.93 -14.52
N GLU A 98 -12.96 3.41 -14.14
CA GLU A 98 -13.98 3.94 -15.05
C GLU A 98 -14.46 5.31 -14.56
N GLU A 99 -14.71 6.23 -15.50
CA GLU A 99 -15.21 7.59 -15.20
C GLU A 99 -16.47 7.57 -14.33
N LYS A 100 -17.40 6.65 -14.61
CA LYS A 100 -18.67 6.50 -13.89
C LYS A 100 -18.51 6.16 -12.40
N TYR A 101 -17.33 5.69 -11.99
CA TYR A 101 -17.03 5.38 -10.59
C TYR A 101 -16.90 6.67 -9.76
N PHE A 102 -16.47 7.78 -10.35
CA PHE A 102 -16.18 9.02 -9.63
C PHE A 102 -17.45 9.84 -9.38
N THR A 103 -18.19 9.48 -8.33
CA THR A 103 -19.42 10.18 -7.89
C THR A 103 -19.41 10.46 -6.39
N ASN A 104 -20.10 11.49 -5.92
CA ASN A 104 -20.23 11.80 -4.48
C ASN A 104 -20.85 10.63 -3.69
N SER A 105 -21.78 9.90 -4.31
CA SER A 105 -22.37 8.69 -3.71
C SER A 105 -21.33 7.59 -3.54
N GLN A 106 -20.47 7.38 -4.54
CA GLN A 106 -19.40 6.37 -4.46
C GLN A 106 -18.37 6.76 -3.39
N GLU A 107 -17.93 8.02 -3.36
CA GLU A 107 -17.03 8.55 -2.33
C GLU A 107 -17.56 8.31 -0.91
N THR A 108 -18.85 8.56 -0.68
CA THR A 108 -19.48 8.33 0.63
C THR A 108 -19.45 6.84 1.01
N MET A 109 -19.73 5.96 0.06
CA MET A 109 -19.68 4.51 0.27
C MET A 109 -18.25 4.03 0.54
N ASP A 110 -17.29 4.42 -0.29
CA ASP A 110 -15.88 4.05 -0.18
C ASP A 110 -15.28 4.51 1.14
N SER A 111 -15.58 5.75 1.56
CA SER A 111 -15.12 6.29 2.85
C SER A 111 -15.69 5.50 4.02
N GLY A 112 -16.97 5.10 3.94
CA GLY A 112 -17.62 4.25 4.93
C GLY A 112 -16.96 2.86 5.02
N VAL A 113 -16.74 2.21 3.88
CA VAL A 113 -16.10 0.89 3.81
C VAL A 113 -14.67 0.97 4.33
N SER A 114 -13.88 1.95 3.87
CA SER A 114 -12.50 2.17 4.31
C SER A 114 -12.40 2.31 5.83
N THR A 115 -13.26 3.14 6.42
CA THR A 115 -13.27 3.39 7.87
C THR A 115 -13.66 2.12 8.65
N ALA A 116 -14.72 1.44 8.21
CA ALA A 116 -15.19 0.22 8.85
C ALA A 116 -14.15 -0.90 8.78
N GLU A 117 -13.50 -1.08 7.63
CA GLU A 117 -12.49 -2.10 7.43
C GLU A 117 -11.23 -1.81 8.24
N ALA A 118 -10.74 -0.56 8.25
CA ALA A 118 -9.62 -0.18 9.10
C ALA A 118 -9.90 -0.49 10.59
N TYR A 119 -11.08 -0.12 11.07
CA TYR A 119 -11.49 -0.40 12.45
C TYR A 119 -11.58 -1.91 12.74
N ARG A 120 -12.19 -2.67 11.83
CA ARG A 120 -12.28 -4.13 11.94
C ARG A 120 -10.90 -4.78 12.03
N LYS A 121 -9.95 -4.34 11.21
CA LYS A 121 -8.58 -4.87 11.22
C LYS A 121 -7.85 -4.63 12.54
N LEU A 122 -8.03 -3.46 13.15
CA LEU A 122 -7.45 -3.16 14.47
C LEU A 122 -8.04 -4.09 15.55
N LEU A 123 -9.36 -4.28 15.55
CA LEU A 123 -10.03 -5.19 16.47
C LEU A 123 -9.55 -6.63 16.32
N GLU A 124 -9.41 -7.12 15.08
CA GLU A 124 -8.96 -8.49 14.80
C GLU A 124 -7.50 -8.72 15.17
N ALA A 125 -6.65 -7.71 15.00
CA ALA A 125 -5.24 -7.76 15.36
C ALA A 125 -4.96 -7.50 16.84
N ASN A 126 -5.97 -7.06 17.61
CA ASN A 126 -5.84 -6.71 19.02
C ASN A 126 -4.76 -5.63 19.27
N VAL A 127 -4.71 -4.63 18.39
CA VAL A 127 -3.79 -3.47 18.43
C VAL A 127 -4.53 -2.15 18.40
#